data_AF-A0A937CZ46-F1
#
_entry.id   AF-A0A937CZ46-F1
#
_cell.length_a   1.000
_cell.length_b   1.000
_cell.length_c   1.000
_cell.angle_alpha   90.00
_cell.angle_beta   90.00
_cell.angle_gamma   90.00
#
_symmetry.space_group_name_H-M   'P 1'
#
loop_
_entity.id
_entity.type
_entity.pdbx_description
1 polymer ?
#
loop_
_entity_poly.entity_id
_entity_poly.type
_entity_poly.pdbx_seq_one_letter_code
_entity_poly.pdbx_strand_id
1 'polypeptide(L)'
;MRTCYVFQSDANSNLWGFTDDPSGDKLPTESGPWIPVKQVSPEERWTYGAGRAIVSAGILENGYLLWEASNETGIKEPAEFHPVIESDRVEGTAVFNQQGRQIGTIKRLLIEKVSGRVLYVDVTFGGFLGIGVHHRTVPWDKLTYAKDLEGYRTDVSEEQVQRAPVFYGDDEVWPDRKRQQEMRDYWHDYPRGPV
;
A
#
# COMPACT_ATOMS: atom_id res chain seq x y z
N MET A 1 -4.93 -10.18 5.49
CA MET A 1 -5.74 -10.46 4.29
C MET A 1 -6.41 -11.82 4.47
N ARG A 2 -7.68 -11.98 4.11
CA ARG A 2 -8.37 -13.28 4.08
C ARG A 2 -7.92 -14.06 2.83
N THR A 3 -8.33 -15.32 2.69
CA THR A 3 -8.11 -16.09 1.46
C THR A 3 -8.55 -15.29 0.23
N CYS A 4 -7.76 -15.31 -0.84
CA CYS A 4 -8.08 -14.68 -2.12
C CYS A 4 -8.12 -15.71 -3.23
N TYR A 5 -9.08 -15.55 -4.14
CA TYR A 5 -9.25 -16.35 -5.33
C TYR A 5 -8.85 -15.52 -6.55
N VAL A 6 -8.00 -16.12 -7.37
CA VAL A 6 -7.40 -15.50 -8.55
C VAL A 6 -8.02 -16.11 -9.79
N PHE A 7 -8.45 -15.24 -10.69
CA PHE A 7 -9.07 -15.57 -11.96
C PHE A 7 -8.31 -14.88 -13.10
N GLN A 8 -8.35 -15.47 -14.29
CA GLN A 8 -7.84 -14.86 -15.51
C GLN A 8 -8.99 -14.68 -16.49
N SER A 9 -9.03 -13.56 -17.20
CA SER A 9 -10.03 -13.35 -18.24
C SER A 9 -9.71 -14.22 -19.46
N ASP A 10 -10.71 -14.93 -19.96
CA ASP A 10 -10.64 -15.66 -21.23
C ASP A 10 -10.62 -14.70 -22.43
N ALA A 11 -11.21 -13.51 -22.27
CA ALA A 11 -11.25 -12.47 -23.31
C ALA A 11 -9.95 -11.65 -23.39
N ASN A 12 -9.19 -11.56 -22.28
CA ASN A 12 -7.90 -10.88 -22.23
C ASN A 12 -6.94 -11.63 -21.29
N SER A 13 -5.97 -12.34 -21.86
CA SER A 13 -5.00 -13.12 -21.09
C SER A 13 -4.10 -12.28 -20.17
N ASN A 14 -4.00 -10.97 -20.39
CA ASN A 14 -3.27 -10.08 -19.50
C ASN A 14 -4.12 -9.58 -18.33
N LEU A 15 -5.44 -9.78 -18.37
CA LEU A 15 -6.35 -9.30 -17.35
C LEU A 15 -6.59 -10.37 -16.26
N TRP A 16 -6.25 -10.01 -15.04
CA TRP A 16 -6.40 -10.82 -13.83
C TRP A 16 -7.46 -10.23 -12.92
N GLY A 17 -8.29 -11.11 -12.36
CA GLY A 17 -9.31 -10.79 -11.37
C GLY A 17 -8.94 -11.38 -10.02
N PHE A 18 -9.03 -10.58 -8.96
CA PHE A 18 -8.81 -11.02 -7.58
C PHE A 18 -10.08 -10.77 -6.77
N THR A 19 -10.56 -11.77 -6.03
CA THR A 19 -11.75 -11.63 -5.18
C THR A 19 -11.65 -12.49 -3.92
N ASP A 20 -12.47 -12.23 -2.90
CA ASP A 20 -12.68 -13.12 -1.74
C ASP A 20 -13.81 -14.15 -1.98
N ASP A 21 -14.40 -14.14 -3.17
CA ASP A 21 -15.48 -15.04 -3.59
C ASP A 21 -14.95 -16.21 -4.44
N PRO A 22 -15.10 -17.47 -3.99
CA PRO A 22 -14.62 -18.63 -4.73
C PRO A 22 -15.32 -18.86 -6.07
N SER A 23 -16.54 -18.33 -6.30
CA SER A 23 -17.22 -18.48 -7.59
C SER A 23 -16.75 -17.48 -8.64
N GLY A 24 -16.19 -16.35 -8.21
CA GLY A 24 -15.85 -15.24 -9.10
C GLY A 24 -17.06 -14.38 -9.50
N ASP A 25 -18.24 -14.58 -8.89
CA ASP A 25 -19.48 -13.85 -9.26
C ASP A 25 -19.37 -12.34 -9.01
N LYS A 26 -18.47 -11.93 -8.11
CA LYS A 26 -18.16 -10.52 -7.86
C LYS A 26 -17.39 -9.85 -9.00
N LEU A 27 -16.77 -10.60 -9.90
CA LEU A 27 -15.99 -10.03 -10.98
C LEU A 27 -16.88 -9.47 -12.10
N PRO A 28 -16.50 -8.36 -12.76
CA PRO A 28 -17.31 -7.76 -13.81
C PRO A 28 -17.53 -8.68 -14.99
N THR A 29 -18.79 -8.89 -15.36
CA THR A 29 -19.16 -9.81 -16.45
C THR A 29 -18.69 -9.33 -17.82
N GLU A 30 -18.60 -8.02 -18.02
CA GLU A 30 -18.10 -7.37 -19.24
C GLU A 30 -16.60 -7.63 -19.51
N SER A 31 -15.85 -8.00 -18.47
CA SER A 31 -14.42 -8.31 -18.53
C SER A 31 -14.14 -9.81 -18.45
N GLY A 32 -15.17 -10.64 -18.28
CA GLY A 32 -15.09 -12.09 -18.34
C GLY A 32 -15.15 -12.63 -19.78
N PRO A 33 -15.32 -13.94 -19.97
CA PRO A 33 -15.48 -14.97 -18.94
C PRO A 33 -14.26 -15.12 -18.02
N TRP A 34 -14.47 -15.46 -16.76
CA TRP A 34 -13.41 -15.61 -15.75
C TRP A 34 -13.06 -17.07 -15.52
N ILE A 35 -11.79 -17.42 -15.71
CA ILE A 35 -11.26 -18.76 -15.48
C ILE A 35 -10.59 -18.82 -14.11
N PRO A 36 -10.99 -19.72 -13.20
CA PRO A 36 -10.35 -19.86 -11.91
C PRO A 36 -8.92 -20.39 -12.07
N VAL A 37 -7.96 -19.70 -11.45
CA VAL A 37 -6.53 -20.05 -11.52
C VAL A 37 -6.05 -20.64 -10.21
N LYS A 38 -6.23 -19.92 -9.09
CA LYS A 38 -5.64 -20.32 -7.82
C LYS A 38 -6.34 -19.70 -6.61
N GLN A 39 -6.44 -20.49 -5.55
CA GLN A 39 -6.70 -20.00 -4.21
C GLN A 39 -5.37 -19.67 -3.50
N VAL A 40 -5.28 -18.48 -2.92
CA VAL A 40 -4.10 -17.97 -2.21
C VAL A 40 -4.44 -17.79 -0.74
N SER A 41 -3.74 -18.52 0.12
CA SER A 41 -3.94 -18.42 1.57
C SER A 41 -3.32 -17.14 2.16
N PRO A 42 -3.80 -16.67 3.33
CA PRO A 42 -3.21 -15.55 4.06
C PRO A 42 -1.70 -15.68 4.32
N GLU A 43 -1.23 -16.89 4.56
CA GLU A 43 0.16 -17.25 4.85
C GLU A 43 1.00 -17.60 3.60
N GLU A 44 0.36 -17.75 2.44
CA GLU A 44 1.07 -18.10 1.22
C GLU A 44 1.84 -16.89 0.66
N ARG A 45 3.07 -17.15 0.18
CA ARG A 45 3.92 -16.13 -0.46
C ARG A 45 3.23 -15.54 -1.69
N TRP A 46 3.20 -14.22 -1.74
CA TRP A 46 2.62 -13.49 -2.86
C TRP A 46 3.57 -13.50 -4.07
N THR A 47 3.03 -13.78 -5.26
CA THR A 47 3.82 -13.94 -6.50
C THR A 47 3.21 -13.19 -7.71
N TYR A 48 2.12 -12.45 -7.51
CA TYR A 48 1.46 -11.69 -8.56
C TYR A 48 2.05 -10.28 -8.69
N GLY A 49 1.95 -9.70 -9.88
CA GLY A 49 2.42 -8.33 -10.17
C GLY A 49 1.66 -7.27 -9.39
N ALA A 50 0.34 -7.42 -9.25
CA ALA A 50 -0.47 -6.59 -8.36
C ALA A 50 -0.01 -6.77 -6.91
N GLY A 51 0.35 -5.70 -6.22
CA GLY A 51 0.75 -5.79 -4.82
C GLY A 51 -0.37 -6.38 -3.93
N ARG A 52 -0.02 -7.26 -2.99
CA ARG A 52 -0.99 -7.91 -2.08
C ARG A 52 -1.88 -6.92 -1.34
N ALA A 53 -1.34 -5.74 -1.00
CA ALA A 53 -2.05 -4.65 -0.36
C ALA A 53 -3.12 -4.02 -1.27
N ILE A 54 -2.77 -3.77 -2.53
CA ILE A 54 -3.69 -3.24 -3.55
C ILE A 54 -4.83 -4.22 -3.80
N VAL A 55 -4.51 -5.51 -3.92
CA VAL A 55 -5.52 -6.57 -4.01
C VAL A 55 -6.41 -6.59 -2.78
N SER A 56 -5.83 -6.53 -1.58
CA SER A 56 -6.62 -6.50 -0.34
C SER A 56 -7.56 -5.31 -0.28
N ALA A 57 -7.08 -4.11 -0.62
CA ALA A 57 -7.88 -2.88 -0.62
C ALA A 57 -9.02 -2.95 -1.65
N GLY A 58 -8.72 -3.35 -2.89
CA GLY A 58 -9.73 -3.50 -3.94
C GLY A 58 -10.83 -4.49 -3.56
N ILE A 59 -10.46 -5.64 -2.99
CA ILE A 59 -11.44 -6.63 -2.51
C ILE A 59 -12.30 -6.08 -1.37
N LEU A 60 -11.71 -5.35 -0.42
CA LEU A 60 -12.45 -4.76 0.70
C LEU A 60 -13.42 -3.67 0.25
N GLU A 61 -13.03 -2.84 -0.72
CA GLU A 61 -13.82 -1.71 -1.21
C GLU A 61 -14.89 -2.13 -2.23
N ASN A 62 -14.51 -2.97 -3.19
CA ASN A 62 -15.33 -3.28 -4.38
C ASN A 62 -15.73 -4.76 -4.48
N GLY A 63 -15.25 -5.62 -3.58
CA GLY A 63 -15.42 -7.07 -3.68
C GLY A 63 -14.46 -7.74 -4.67
N TYR A 64 -13.71 -6.96 -5.45
CA TYR A 64 -12.70 -7.45 -6.38
C TYR A 64 -11.63 -6.39 -6.71
N LEU A 65 -10.52 -6.84 -7.30
CA LEU A 65 -9.56 -6.00 -8.02
C LEU A 65 -9.35 -6.57 -9.42
N LEU A 66 -9.34 -5.72 -10.45
CA LEU A 66 -8.83 -6.06 -11.77
C LEU A 66 -7.40 -5.54 -11.94
N TRP A 67 -6.53 -6.36 -12.50
CA TRP A 67 -5.14 -6.02 -12.78
C TRP A 67 -4.76 -6.46 -14.17
N GLU A 68 -4.32 -5.53 -15.01
CA GLU A 68 -3.78 -5.86 -16.33
C GLU A 68 -2.25 -5.96 -16.23
N ALA A 69 -1.71 -7.15 -16.48
CA ALA A 69 -0.28 -7.39 -16.50
C ALA A 69 0.34 -6.74 -17.75
N SER A 70 1.27 -5.81 -17.55
CA SER A 70 2.06 -5.23 -18.63
C SER A 70 3.06 -6.26 -19.17
N ASN A 71 2.68 -6.99 -20.21
CA ASN A 71 3.50 -7.86 -21.09
C ASN A 71 4.54 -8.82 -20.48
N GLU A 72 4.41 -9.14 -19.19
CA GLU A 72 5.19 -10.17 -18.52
C GLU A 72 4.20 -11.16 -17.91
N THR A 73 4.28 -12.42 -18.34
CA THR A 73 3.44 -13.54 -17.89
C THR A 73 3.13 -13.42 -16.39
N GLY A 74 1.84 -13.50 -16.01
CA GLY A 74 1.33 -13.21 -14.65
C GLY A 74 1.84 -14.04 -13.47
N ILE A 75 2.98 -14.70 -13.62
CA ILE A 75 3.79 -15.30 -12.57
C ILE A 75 5.14 -14.58 -12.59
N LYS A 76 5.47 -13.81 -11.54
CA LYS A 76 6.80 -13.23 -11.40
C LYS A 76 7.84 -14.35 -11.34
N GLU A 77 8.75 -14.43 -12.31
CA GLU A 77 10.08 -14.94 -12.01
C GLU A 77 10.64 -14.15 -10.82
N PRO A 78 11.45 -14.76 -9.93
CA PRO A 78 11.96 -14.07 -8.76
C PRO A 78 12.71 -12.82 -9.21
N ALA A 79 12.08 -11.66 -9.01
CA ALA A 79 12.61 -10.38 -9.46
C ALA A 79 14.05 -10.24 -8.94
N GLU A 80 14.99 -10.04 -9.85
CA GLU A 80 16.34 -9.63 -9.47
C GLU A 80 16.20 -8.44 -8.52
N PHE A 81 16.83 -8.54 -7.35
CA PHE A 81 16.80 -7.47 -6.36
C PHE A 81 17.56 -6.27 -6.92
N HIS A 82 16.84 -5.38 -7.59
CA HIS A 82 17.38 -4.07 -7.94
C HIS A 82 17.13 -3.13 -6.76
N PRO A 83 18.13 -2.34 -6.34
CA PRO A 83 18.04 -1.45 -5.18
C PRO A 83 17.15 -0.21 -5.42
N VAL A 84 16.36 -0.21 -6.50
CA VAL A 84 15.54 0.90 -6.95
C VAL A 84 14.09 0.43 -6.96
N ILE A 85 13.22 1.23 -6.34
CA ILE A 85 11.78 1.08 -6.44
C ILE A 85 11.25 2.26 -7.27
N GLU A 86 10.45 1.96 -8.28
CA GLU A 86 9.79 2.97 -9.10
C GLU A 86 8.73 3.69 -8.26
N SER A 87 8.50 4.98 -8.52
CA SER A 87 7.66 5.82 -7.67
C SER A 87 6.21 5.34 -7.60
N ASP A 88 5.67 4.91 -8.74
CA ASP A 88 4.34 4.31 -8.88
C ASP A 88 4.22 2.99 -8.10
N ARG A 89 5.31 2.25 -7.94
CA ARG A 89 5.37 1.05 -7.09
C ARG A 89 5.47 1.36 -5.60
N VAL A 90 5.84 2.59 -5.20
CA VAL A 90 5.81 3.02 -3.79
C VAL A 90 4.40 3.43 -3.37
N GLU A 91 3.69 4.13 -4.25
CA GLU A 91 2.28 4.43 -4.07
C GLU A 91 1.45 3.14 -3.98
N GLY A 92 0.46 3.11 -3.11
CA GLY A 92 -0.34 1.89 -2.87
C GLY A 92 0.35 0.81 -2.03
N THR A 93 1.63 0.98 -1.67
CA THR A 93 2.33 0.00 -0.82
C THR A 93 1.78 0.01 0.61
N ALA A 94 1.54 -1.17 1.18
CA ALA A 94 1.08 -1.30 2.56
C ALA A 94 2.14 -0.82 3.57
N VAL A 95 1.64 -0.18 4.63
CA VAL A 95 2.39 0.12 5.85
C VAL A 95 1.94 -0.84 6.95
N PHE A 96 2.89 -1.45 7.65
CA PHE A 96 2.67 -2.44 8.71
C PHE A 96 3.26 -1.95 10.04
N ASN A 97 2.64 -2.35 11.14
CA ASN A 97 3.23 -2.16 12.46
C ASN A 97 4.28 -3.24 12.78
N GLN A 98 4.89 -3.14 13.95
CA GLN A 98 5.88 -4.11 14.44
C GLN A 98 5.36 -5.55 14.52
N GLN A 99 4.05 -5.75 14.74
CA GLN A 99 3.42 -7.07 14.77
C GLN A 99 3.06 -7.62 13.37
N GLY A 100 3.44 -6.92 12.28
CA GLY A 100 3.12 -7.34 10.91
C GLY A 100 1.66 -7.11 10.51
N ARG A 101 0.90 -6.34 11.30
CA ARG A 101 -0.48 -5.98 10.99
C ARG A 101 -0.46 -4.75 10.07
N GLN A 102 -1.14 -4.82 8.93
CA GLN A 102 -1.26 -3.67 8.02
C GLN A 102 -2.04 -2.56 8.70
N ILE A 103 -1.43 -1.37 8.78
CA ILE A 103 -1.99 -0.18 9.45
C ILE A 103 -2.35 0.96 8.51
N GLY A 104 -1.93 0.87 7.24
CA GLY A 104 -2.23 1.89 6.26
C GLY A 104 -1.66 1.55 4.90
N THR A 105 -1.72 2.54 4.01
CA THR A 105 -1.27 2.47 2.63
C THR A 105 -0.61 3.78 2.24
N ILE A 106 0.54 3.72 1.57
CA ILE A 106 1.22 4.90 1.04
C ILE A 106 0.36 5.52 -0.06
N LYS A 107 0.06 6.81 0.05
CA LYS A 107 -0.68 7.58 -0.96
C LYS A 107 0.27 8.23 -1.97
N ARG A 108 1.34 8.88 -1.49
CA ARG A 108 2.30 9.62 -2.32
C ARG A 108 3.60 9.91 -1.56
N LEU A 109 4.65 10.19 -2.31
CA LEU A 109 5.94 10.66 -1.78
C LEU A 109 6.05 12.18 -1.88
N LEU A 110 6.64 12.79 -0.86
CA LEU A 110 6.99 14.21 -0.86
C LEU A 110 8.50 14.34 -1.08
N ILE A 111 8.84 14.77 -2.29
CA ILE A 111 10.22 14.83 -2.79
C ILE A 111 10.68 16.29 -2.80
N GLU A 112 11.86 16.55 -2.23
CA GLU A 112 12.48 17.86 -2.33
C GLU A 112 12.92 18.13 -3.77
N LYS A 113 12.39 19.20 -4.38
CA LYS A 113 12.57 19.52 -5.80
C LYS A 113 14.02 19.63 -6.26
N VAL A 114 14.93 20.11 -5.39
CA VAL A 114 16.32 20.40 -5.76
C VAL A 114 17.22 19.18 -5.55
N SER A 115 17.19 18.55 -4.38
CA SER A 115 18.05 17.37 -4.12
C SER A 115 17.48 16.06 -4.65
N GLY A 116 16.17 16.00 -4.96
CA GLY A 116 15.48 14.77 -5.33
C GLY A 116 15.27 13.80 -4.16
N ARG A 117 15.56 14.21 -2.91
CA ARG A 117 15.40 13.36 -1.73
C ARG A 117 13.93 13.24 -1.33
N VAL A 118 13.51 12.02 -1.01
CA VAL A 118 12.21 11.78 -0.36
C VAL A 118 12.33 12.25 1.09
N LEU A 119 11.56 13.29 1.44
CA LEU A 119 11.55 13.83 2.81
C LEU A 119 10.46 13.17 3.64
N TYR A 120 9.27 13.04 3.05
CA TYR A 120 8.09 12.52 3.73
C TYR A 120 7.30 11.59 2.82
N VAL A 121 6.44 10.82 3.45
CA VAL A 121 5.43 9.97 2.82
C VAL A 121 4.06 10.37 3.35
N ASP A 122 3.09 10.53 2.46
CA ASP A 122 1.70 10.69 2.84
C ASP A 122 1.08 9.30 2.94
N VAL A 123 0.57 8.95 4.12
CA VAL A 123 0.01 7.63 4.43
C VAL A 123 -1.44 7.79 4.80
N THR A 124 -2.28 6.99 4.16
CA THR A 124 -3.66 6.78 4.59
C THR A 124 -3.64 5.70 5.67
N PHE A 125 -3.86 6.10 6.92
CA PHE A 125 -4.11 5.19 8.03
C PHE A 125 -5.61 4.95 8.14
N GLY A 126 -6.02 3.69 8.23
CA GLY A 126 -7.44 3.34 8.27
C GLY A 126 -7.66 1.84 8.09
N GLY A 127 -8.89 1.38 8.37
CA GLY A 127 -9.28 -0.03 8.23
C GLY A 127 -9.17 -0.87 9.51
N PHE A 128 -8.75 -0.28 10.63
CA PHE A 128 -8.92 -0.89 11.95
C PHE A 128 -10.30 -0.58 12.53
N LEU A 129 -11.17 -1.58 12.56
CA LEU A 129 -12.31 -1.62 13.49
C LEU A 129 -13.31 -0.45 13.41
N GLY A 130 -13.42 0.24 12.27
CA GLY A 130 -14.43 1.30 12.08
C GLY A 130 -14.09 2.67 12.68
N ILE A 131 -12.84 2.90 13.06
CA ILE A 131 -12.33 4.24 13.41
C ILE A 131 -11.86 4.89 12.10
N GLY A 132 -12.22 6.15 11.88
CA GLY A 132 -12.17 6.84 10.59
C GLY A 132 -10.81 6.84 9.86
N VAL A 133 -10.84 7.26 8.59
CA VAL A 133 -9.64 7.38 7.75
C VAL A 133 -8.84 8.62 8.16
N HIS A 134 -7.55 8.44 8.44
CA HIS A 134 -6.62 9.50 8.79
C HIS A 134 -5.51 9.60 7.75
N HIS A 135 -5.38 10.75 7.10
CA HIS A 135 -4.21 11.07 6.28
C HIS A 135 -3.14 11.71 7.15
N ARG A 136 -1.94 11.13 7.16
CA ARG A 136 -0.80 11.69 7.90
C ARG A 136 0.47 11.63 7.08
N THR A 137 1.22 12.72 7.17
CA THR A 137 2.54 12.86 6.57
C THR A 137 3.59 12.44 7.60
N VAL A 138 4.33 11.40 7.26
CA VAL A 138 5.34 10.77 8.12
C VAL A 138 6.71 10.96 7.46
N PRO A 139 7.80 11.20 8.22
CA PRO A 139 9.13 11.23 7.64
C PRO A 139 9.47 9.90 6.97
N TRP A 140 10.10 9.95 5.80
CA TRP A 140 10.47 8.75 5.04
C TRP A 140 11.36 7.80 5.85
N ASP A 141 12.22 8.36 6.70
CA ASP A 141 13.11 7.60 7.57
C ASP A 141 12.40 6.86 8.71
N LYS A 142 11.08 7.01 8.92
CA LYS A 142 10.30 6.17 9.85
C LYS A 142 9.77 4.89 9.21
N LEU A 143 9.95 4.74 7.90
CA LEU A 143 9.60 3.54 7.17
C LEU A 143 10.84 2.70 6.89
N THR A 144 10.70 1.39 7.01
CA THR A 144 11.73 0.43 6.58
C THR A 144 11.08 -0.60 5.67
N TYR A 145 11.64 -0.83 4.49
CA TYR A 145 11.10 -1.84 3.58
C TYR A 145 11.30 -3.24 4.16
N ALA A 146 10.20 -3.92 4.45
CA ALA A 146 10.13 -5.28 4.97
C ALA A 146 9.92 -6.24 3.79
N LYS A 147 11.00 -6.91 3.37
CA LYS A 147 11.01 -7.80 2.18
C LYS A 147 10.01 -8.94 2.30
N ASP A 148 9.82 -9.46 3.51
CA ASP A 148 8.88 -10.54 3.85
C ASP A 148 7.40 -10.13 3.65
N LEU A 149 7.12 -8.84 3.79
CA LEU A 149 5.76 -8.28 3.65
C LEU A 149 5.53 -7.57 2.31
N GLU A 150 6.58 -7.46 1.49
CA GLU A 150 6.60 -6.64 0.27
C GLU A 150 6.03 -5.22 0.49
N GLY A 151 6.30 -4.65 1.67
CA GLY A 151 5.80 -3.33 2.06
C GLY A 151 6.65 -2.68 3.14
N TYR A 152 6.17 -1.58 3.72
CA TYR A 152 6.94 -0.81 4.69
C TYR A 152 6.50 -1.11 6.11
N ARG A 153 7.46 -1.35 7.01
CA ARG A 153 7.23 -1.45 8.44
C ARG A 153 7.53 -0.11 9.11
N THR A 154 6.74 0.22 10.12
CA THR A 154 6.96 1.39 10.97
C THR A 154 6.72 1.04 12.43
N ASP A 155 7.40 1.77 13.29
CA ASP A 155 7.21 1.84 14.75
C ASP A 155 6.29 2.99 15.16
N VAL A 156 5.85 3.82 14.22
CA VAL A 156 4.90 4.90 14.48
C VAL A 156 3.58 4.30 15.00
N SER A 157 3.19 4.71 16.21
CA SER A 157 1.98 4.25 16.88
C SER A 157 0.73 4.97 16.39
N GLU A 158 -0.44 4.38 16.62
CA GLU A 158 -1.71 5.01 16.28
C GLU A 158 -1.91 6.34 17.01
N GLU A 159 -1.51 6.43 18.28
CA GLU A 159 -1.58 7.67 19.05
C GLU A 159 -0.67 8.76 18.50
N GLN A 160 0.50 8.38 17.94
CA GLN A 160 1.38 9.32 17.26
C GLN A 160 0.77 9.80 15.94
N VAL A 161 0.18 8.90 15.15
CA VAL A 161 -0.59 9.27 13.95
C VAL A 161 -1.71 10.25 14.31
N GLN A 162 -2.49 9.97 15.35
CA GLN A 162 -3.62 10.82 15.76
C GLN A 162 -3.17 12.23 16.19
N ARG A 163 -2.04 12.34 16.90
CA ARG A 163 -1.49 13.60 17.42
C ARG A 163 -0.59 14.34 16.43
N ALA A 164 -0.16 13.69 15.35
CA ALA A 164 0.71 14.32 14.37
C ALA A 164 0.02 15.52 13.70
N PRO A 165 0.74 16.64 13.51
CA PRO A 165 0.23 17.76 12.73
C PRO A 165 -0.20 17.31 11.33
N VAL A 166 -1.30 17.86 10.83
CA VAL A 166 -1.73 17.61 9.44
C VAL A 166 -0.89 18.49 8.52
N PHE A 167 -0.24 17.88 7.52
CA PHE A 167 0.67 18.60 6.62
C PHE A 167 -0.06 19.50 5.63
N TYR A 168 -1.05 18.92 4.96
CA TYR A 168 -1.99 19.64 4.12
C TYR A 168 -3.13 20.15 5.00
N GLY A 169 -3.52 21.42 4.86
CA GLY A 169 -4.82 21.85 5.38
C GLY A 169 -5.96 21.16 4.62
N ASP A 170 -7.20 21.49 4.97
CA ASP A 170 -8.39 21.01 4.24
C ASP A 170 -8.39 21.44 2.75
N ASP A 171 -7.54 22.39 2.39
CA ASP A 171 -7.37 23.00 1.06
C ASP A 171 -6.24 22.38 0.22
N GLU A 172 -5.57 21.33 0.69
CA GLU A 172 -4.37 20.72 0.06
C GLU A 172 -3.24 21.73 -0.24
N VAL A 173 -3.24 22.89 0.42
CA VAL A 173 -2.19 23.91 0.24
C VAL A 173 -0.91 23.47 0.93
N TRP A 174 0.22 23.67 0.24
CA TRP A 174 1.54 23.39 0.80
C TRP A 174 1.76 24.18 2.10
N PRO A 175 2.17 23.54 3.21
CA PRO A 175 2.29 24.19 4.50
C PRO A 175 3.29 25.34 4.49
N ASP A 176 3.01 26.38 5.27
CA ASP A 176 3.96 27.47 5.50
C ASP A 176 5.20 26.97 6.28
N ARG A 177 6.22 27.83 6.39
CA ARG A 177 7.46 27.47 7.10
C ARG A 177 7.24 27.11 8.57
N LYS A 178 6.25 27.72 9.23
CA LYS A 178 5.96 27.49 10.64
C LYS A 178 5.39 26.09 10.83
N ARG A 179 4.38 25.71 10.06
CA ARG A 179 3.77 24.37 10.10
C ARG A 179 4.75 23.28 9.67
N GLN A 180 5.61 23.56 8.68
CA GLN A 180 6.70 22.65 8.33
C GLN A 180 7.69 22.46 9.49
N GLN A 181 7.98 23.51 10.25
CA GLN A 181 8.85 23.43 11.42
C GLN A 181 8.19 22.65 12.55
N GLU A 182 6.92 22.94 12.87
CA GLU A 182 6.12 22.21 13.87
C GLU A 182 6.09 20.70 13.56
N MET A 183 5.96 20.33 12.29
CA MET A 183 5.98 18.92 11.90
C MET A 183 7.37 18.29 12.04
N ARG A 184 8.44 19.01 11.68
CA ARG A 184 9.82 18.53 11.90
C ARG A 184 10.09 18.31 13.38
N ASP A 185 9.73 19.28 14.21
CA ASP A 185 9.94 19.23 15.66
C ASP A 185 9.17 18.07 16.27
N TYR A 186 7.90 17.90 15.90
CA TYR A 186 7.07 16.78 16.35
C TYR A 186 7.74 15.43 16.08
N TRP A 187 8.22 15.18 14.87
CA TRP A 187 8.81 13.88 14.50
C TRP A 187 10.25 13.69 14.99
N HIS A 188 10.96 14.77 15.31
CA HIS A 188 12.30 14.71 15.90
C HIS A 188 12.25 14.12 17.32
N ASP A 189 11.22 14.46 18.09
CA ASP A 189 11.06 13.99 19.48
C ASP A 189 10.69 12.50 19.60
N TYR A 190 10.33 11.86 18.49
CA TYR A 190 10.03 10.43 18.43
C TYR A 190 11.09 9.69 17.60
N PRO A 191 12.31 9.48 18.11
CA PRO A 191 13.33 8.67 17.41
C PRO A 191 12.79 7.26 17.15
N ARG A 192 13.37 6.56 16.17
CA ARG A 192 13.01 5.15 15.95
C ARG A 192 13.14 4.39 17.27
N GLY A 193 12.14 3.58 17.62
CA GLY A 193 12.21 2.59 18.67
C GLY A 193 13.35 1.59 18.41
N PRO A 194 13.81 0.87 19.44
CA PRO A 194 14.90 -0.09 19.29
C PRO A 194 14.55 -1.12 18.22
N VAL A 195 15.52 -1.36 17.34
CA VAL A 195 15.47 -2.30 16.21
C VAL A 195 15.50 -3.74 16.69
#